data_AF-A0A7L2DPY2-F1
#
_entry.id   AF-A0A7L2DPY2-F1
#
_cell.length_a   1.000
_cell.length_b   1.000
_cell.length_c   1.000
_cell.angle_alpha   90.00
_cell.angle_beta   90.00
_cell.angle_gamma   90.00
#
_symmetry.space_group_name_H-M   'P 1'
#
loop_
_entity.id
_entity.type
_entity.pdbx_description
1 polymer ?
#
loop_
_entity_poly.entity_id
_entity_poly.type
_entity_poly.pdbx_seq_one_letter_code
_entity_poly.pdbx_strand_id
1 'polypeptide(L)'
;SSQDPVTAAEGGGDPPREEPWETTLKTTRIDVGAAEFRGHKVSLWELLHSRYIPEEGREELLELYRAGELSLEQVRMAVSTMVSRAAAA
;
A
#
# COMPACT_ATOMS: atom_id res chain seq x y z
N SER A 1 -29.10 -41.72 -0.14
CA SER A 1 -29.22 -41.23 1.25
C SER A 1 -28.02 -41.70 2.03
N SER A 2 -27.13 -40.87 2.56
CA SER A 2 -27.11 -39.42 2.70
C SER A 2 -25.63 -39.01 2.65
N GLN A 3 -25.30 -37.97 1.86
CA GLN A 3 -24.25 -37.02 2.27
C GLN A 3 -24.77 -36.36 3.58
N ASP A 4 -23.95 -36.01 4.57
CA ASP A 4 -23.01 -34.88 4.50
C ASP A 4 -21.75 -35.10 5.37
N PRO A 5 -20.56 -34.77 4.85
CA PRO A 5 -19.35 -34.55 5.64
C PRO A 5 -19.24 -33.10 6.12
N VAL A 6 -18.78 -32.97 7.37
CA VAL A 6 -18.19 -31.80 8.05
C VAL A 6 -18.32 -30.43 7.38
N THR A 7 -19.08 -29.54 8.03
CA THR A 7 -18.91 -28.09 7.83
C THR A 7 -17.57 -27.70 8.45
N ALA A 8 -16.52 -27.74 7.63
CA ALA A 8 -15.34 -26.96 7.91
C ALA A 8 -15.74 -25.50 7.66
N ALA A 9 -15.95 -24.76 8.75
CA ALA A 9 -15.98 -23.31 8.72
C ALA A 9 -14.56 -22.80 8.42
N GLU A 10 -14.08 -23.08 7.22
CA GLU A 10 -12.99 -22.33 6.62
C GLU A 10 -13.65 -21.06 6.07
N GLY A 11 -13.63 -20.01 6.88
CA GLY A 11 -13.71 -18.64 6.38
C GLY A 11 -12.46 -18.32 5.55
N GLY A 12 -12.11 -19.18 4.59
CA GLY A 12 -11.22 -18.86 3.50
C GLY A 12 -12.04 -18.01 2.54
N GLY A 13 -12.22 -16.75 2.88
CA GLY A 13 -12.53 -15.76 1.85
C GLY A 13 -11.41 -15.90 0.84
N ASP A 14 -11.74 -16.44 -0.34
CA ASP A 14 -11.00 -16.12 -1.56
C ASP A 14 -10.77 -14.60 -1.47
N PRO A 15 -9.52 -14.12 -1.28
CA PRO A 15 -9.33 -12.69 -1.32
C PRO A 15 -9.86 -12.28 -2.69
N PRO A 16 -10.71 -11.23 -2.79
CA PRO A 16 -11.02 -10.67 -4.09
C PRO A 16 -9.68 -10.51 -4.81
N ARG A 17 -9.67 -10.73 -6.13
CA ARG A 17 -8.50 -10.63 -7.02
C ARG A 17 -7.87 -9.23 -6.97
N GLU A 18 -7.40 -8.84 -5.81
CA GLU A 18 -6.61 -7.69 -5.45
C GLU A 18 -5.18 -8.14 -5.66
N GLU A 19 -4.43 -7.35 -6.41
CA GLU A 19 -3.07 -7.72 -6.72
C GLU A 19 -2.25 -7.76 -5.41
N PRO A 20 -1.37 -8.77 -5.22
CA PRO A 20 -0.68 -8.99 -3.93
C PRO A 20 0.15 -7.78 -3.50
N TRP A 21 0.61 -6.99 -4.47
CA TRP A 21 1.33 -5.75 -4.24
C TRP A 21 0.44 -4.66 -3.64
N GLU A 22 -0.85 -4.58 -4.02
CA GLU A 22 -1.78 -3.56 -3.54
C GLU A 22 -2.09 -3.76 -2.05
N THR A 23 -2.41 -5.00 -1.66
CA THR A 23 -2.60 -5.39 -0.26
C THR A 23 -1.35 -5.12 0.58
N THR A 24 -0.18 -5.37 0.01
CA THR A 24 1.10 -5.07 0.67
C THR A 24 1.23 -3.56 0.95
N LEU A 25 0.91 -2.70 -0.01
CA LEU A 25 0.96 -1.25 0.16
C LEU A 25 -0.10 -0.74 1.17
N LYS A 26 -1.33 -1.28 1.13
CA LYS A 26 -2.43 -0.93 2.05
C LYS A 26 -2.13 -1.34 3.50
N THR A 27 -1.50 -2.50 3.70
CA THR A 27 -1.14 -3.01 5.04
C THR A 27 0.15 -2.39 5.58
N THR A 28 1.03 -1.88 4.70
CA THR A 28 2.27 -1.22 5.08
C THR A 28 1.99 0.17 5.65
N ARG A 29 2.07 0.27 6.98
CA ARG A 29 1.92 1.49 7.77
C ARG A 29 3.25 2.23 7.85
N ILE A 30 3.32 3.46 7.36
CA ILE A 30 4.53 4.28 7.43
C ILE A 30 4.28 5.55 8.23
N ASP A 31 5.30 5.93 8.99
CA ASP A 31 5.35 7.22 9.65
C ASP A 31 6.07 8.19 8.72
N VAL A 32 5.40 9.29 8.37
CA VAL A 32 5.97 10.35 7.53
C VAL A 32 6.02 11.63 8.35
N GLY A 33 7.12 12.37 8.22
CA GLY A 33 7.35 13.60 8.98
C GLY A 33 6.48 14.79 8.57
N ALA A 34 5.54 14.60 7.63
CA ALA A 34 4.60 15.64 7.22
C ALA A 34 3.72 16.05 8.40
N ALA A 35 3.57 17.36 8.60
CA ALA A 35 2.80 17.91 9.72
C ALA A 35 1.37 17.36 9.80
N GLU A 36 0.74 17.12 8.65
CA GLU A 36 -0.61 16.57 8.53
C GLU A 36 -0.74 15.12 9.01
N PHE A 37 0.32 14.32 8.90
CA PHE A 37 0.34 12.92 9.32
C PHE A 37 1.15 12.71 10.61
N ARG A 38 1.65 13.80 11.21
CA ARG A 38 2.45 13.72 12.43
C ARG A 38 1.63 13.05 13.54
N GLY A 39 2.14 11.95 14.07
CA GLY A 39 1.47 11.17 15.12
C GLY A 39 0.46 10.12 14.61
N HIS A 40 0.32 9.96 13.28
CA HIS A 40 -0.58 8.98 12.68
C HIS A 40 0.16 8.11 11.67
N LYS A 41 0.00 6.79 11.80
CA LYS A 41 0.52 5.83 10.83
C LYS A 41 -0.44 5.71 9.66
N VAL A 42 -0.08 6.28 8.53
CA VAL A 42 -0.81 6.19 7.27
C VAL A 42 -0.32 5.03 6.43
N SER A 43 -1.20 4.46 5.61
CA SER A 43 -0.80 3.41 4.68
C SER A 43 -0.01 3.98 3.51
N LEU A 44 0.94 3.20 2.99
CA LEU A 44 1.73 3.58 1.82
C LEU A 44 0.83 3.83 0.60
N TRP A 45 -0.22 3.04 0.46
CA TRP A 45 -1.26 3.21 -0.57
C TRP A 45 -2.00 4.55 -0.47
N GLU A 46 -2.45 4.93 0.74
CA GLU A 46 -3.12 6.21 0.95
C GLU A 46 -2.20 7.39 0.63
N LEU A 47 -0.91 7.29 0.94
CA LEU A 47 0.06 8.32 0.60
C LEU A 47 0.33 8.42 -0.90
N LEU A 48 0.45 7.29 -1.59
CA LEU A 48 0.54 7.24 -3.05
C LEU A 48 -0.68 7.91 -3.71
N HIS A 49 -1.87 7.68 -3.17
CA HIS A 49 -3.11 8.28 -3.65
C HIS A 49 -3.43 9.66 -3.04
N SER A 50 -2.52 10.20 -2.23
CA SER A 50 -2.69 11.51 -1.63
C SER A 50 -2.18 12.62 -2.54
N ARG A 51 -2.64 13.84 -2.31
CA ARG A 51 -2.17 15.07 -2.98
C ARG A 51 -0.67 15.35 -2.87
N TYR A 52 0.04 14.67 -1.97
CA TYR A 52 1.49 14.84 -1.80
C TYR A 52 2.29 14.21 -2.93
N ILE A 53 1.71 13.20 -3.60
CA ILE A 53 2.34 12.47 -4.69
C ILE A 53 1.58 12.79 -5.97
N PRO A 54 2.23 13.41 -6.97
CA PRO A 54 1.60 13.62 -8.26
C PRO A 54 1.33 12.28 -8.95
N GLU A 55 0.31 12.26 -9.80
CA GLU A 55 -0.11 11.05 -10.51
C GLU A 55 1.04 10.44 -11.31
N GLU A 56 1.86 11.25 -11.99
CA GLU A 56 3.00 10.74 -12.76
C GLU A 56 4.02 10.01 -11.88
N GLY A 57 4.34 10.58 -10.71
CA GLY A 57 5.29 9.97 -9.79
C GLY A 57 4.73 8.71 -9.13
N ARG A 58 3.41 8.66 -8.89
CA ARG A 58 2.72 7.47 -8.40
C ARG A 58 2.77 6.34 -9.43
N GLU A 59 2.42 6.62 -10.69
CA GLU A 59 2.41 5.62 -11.75
C GLU A 59 3.80 5.02 -11.96
N GLU A 60 4.85 5.86 -12.03
CA GLU A 60 6.23 5.39 -12.17
C GLU A 60 6.66 4.50 -11.00
N LEU A 61 6.36 4.90 -9.75
CA LEU A 61 6.65 4.09 -8.56
C LEU A 61 5.94 2.74 -8.57
N LEU A 62 4.66 2.72 -8.94
CA LEU A 62 3.85 1.51 -9.00
C LEU A 62 4.31 0.59 -10.13
N GLU A 63 4.68 1.15 -11.28
CA GLU A 63 5.16 0.38 -12.42
C GLU A 63 6.49 -0.31 -12.09
N LEU A 64 7.44 0.42 -11.49
CA LEU A 64 8.71 -0.13 -11.04
C LEU A 64 8.55 -1.18 -9.92
N TYR A 65 7.62 -0.95 -8.98
CA TYR A 65 7.30 -1.93 -7.93
C TYR A 65 6.70 -3.21 -8.51
N ARG A 66 5.75 -3.08 -9.45
CA ARG A 66 5.14 -4.20 -10.17
C ARG A 66 6.14 -4.95 -11.06
N ALA A 67 7.08 -4.23 -11.65
CA ALA A 67 8.18 -4.80 -12.43
C ALA A 67 9.21 -5.54 -11.55
N GLY A 68 9.16 -5.35 -10.22
CA GLY A 68 10.13 -5.89 -9.28
C GLY A 68 11.47 -5.13 -9.27
N GLU A 69 11.54 -3.96 -9.90
CA GLU A 69 12.72 -3.10 -9.89
C GLU A 69 12.86 -2.37 -8.56
N LEU A 70 11.73 -2.05 -7.92
CA LEU A 70 11.70 -1.50 -6.58
C LEU A 70 11.21 -2.53 -5.58
N SER A 71 11.88 -2.56 -4.43
CA SER A 71 11.42 -3.26 -3.24
C SER A 71 10.44 -2.40 -2.45
N LEU A 72 9.61 -3.02 -1.61
CA LEU A 72 8.67 -2.32 -0.72
C LEU A 72 9.32 -1.20 0.10
N GLU A 73 10.55 -1.44 0.59
CA GLU A 73 11.30 -0.46 1.36
C GLU A 73 11.74 0.75 0.51
N GLN A 74 12.09 0.52 -0.76
CA GLN A 74 12.44 1.61 -1.69
C GLN A 74 11.21 2.45 -2.03
N VAL A 75 10.06 1.81 -2.29
CA VAL A 75 8.78 2.51 -2.50
C VAL A 75 8.44 3.34 -1.27
N ARG A 76 8.58 2.76 -0.06
CA ARG A 76 8.38 3.47 1.20
C ARG A 76 9.29 4.70 1.33
N MET A 77 10.57 4.56 1.05
CA MET A 77 11.52 5.68 1.12
C MET A 77 11.20 6.77 0.09
N ALA A 78 10.89 6.39 -1.14
CA ALA A 78 10.51 7.32 -2.20
C ALA A 78 9.25 8.11 -1.82
N VAL A 79 8.19 7.40 -1.42
CA VAL A 79 6.93 8.02 -0.97
C VAL A 79 7.16 8.93 0.23
N SER A 80 7.89 8.47 1.25
CA SER A 80 8.22 9.30 2.42
C SER A 80 9.00 10.55 2.03
N THR A 81 9.92 10.46 1.06
CA THR A 81 10.71 11.59 0.57
C THR A 81 9.83 12.58 -0.18
N MET A 82 8.95 12.11 -1.07
CA MET A 82 8.02 12.94 -1.82
C MET A 82 7.06 13.68 -0.88
N VAL A 83 6.48 12.95 0.08
CA VAL A 83 5.58 13.52 1.10
C VAL A 83 6.29 14.54 1.96
N SER A 84 7.52 14.26 2.41
CA SER A 84 8.30 15.20 3.22
C SER A 84 8.66 16.47 2.45
N ARG A 85 8.99 16.35 1.16
CA ARG A 85 9.26 17.51 0.28
C ARG A 85 8.01 18.36 0.06
N ALA A 86 6.89 17.72 -0.23
CA ALA A 86 5.62 18.40 -0.45
C ALA A 86 5.08 19.06 0.83
N ALA A 87 5.33 18.49 2.02
CA ALA A 87 4.95 19.10 3.29
C ALA A 87 5.83 20.27 3.73
N ALA A 88 7.00 20.46 3.10
CA ALA A 88 7.93 21.55 3.39
C ALA A 88 7.84 22.71 2.38
N ALA A 89 7.01 22.56 1.33
CA ALA A 89 6.75 23.56 0.31
C ALA A 89 5.53 24.42 0.70
#